data_AF-A0A3M1X5Z6-F1
#
_entry.id   AF-A0A3M1X5Z6-F1
#
_cell.length_a   1.000
_cell.length_b   1.000
_cell.length_c   1.000
_cell.angle_alpha   90.00
_cell.angle_beta   90.00
_cell.angle_gamma   90.00
#
_symmetry.space_group_name_H-M   'P 1'
#
loop_
_entity.id
_entity.type
_entity.pdbx_description
1 polymer ?
#
loop_
_entity_poly.entity_id
_entity_poly.type
_entity_poly.pdbx_seq_one_letter_code
_entity_poly.pdbx_strand_id
1 'polypeptide(L)'
;VSNMAQGGHALDVTERVHPRYQTYMDRLARALDLRLFSLDVMTPAPEADPDQAARVLEINAQPAWLHHTFSEGRQHDIPALILRDFFQMP
;
A
#
# COMPACT_ATOMS: atom_id res chain seq x y z
N VAL A 1 21.12 -0.96 0.90
CA VAL A 1 19.96 -0.54 0.06
C VAL A 1 18.84 -1.53 0.34
N SER A 2 17.60 -1.06 0.53
CA SER A 2 16.44 -1.96 0.60
C SER A 2 15.87 -2.11 -0.81
N ASN A 3 16.13 -3.24 -1.47
CA ASN A 3 15.63 -3.52 -2.82
C ASN A 3 15.36 -5.03 -2.94
N MET A 4 14.14 -5.39 -3.32
CA MET A 4 13.70 -6.79 -3.45
C MET A 4 14.60 -7.61 -4.37
N ALA A 5 15.07 -7.04 -5.49
CA ALA A 5 15.94 -7.73 -6.45
C ALA A 5 17.36 -7.98 -5.92
N GLN A 6 17.74 -7.35 -4.81
CA GLN A 6 19.05 -7.50 -4.17
C GLN A 6 18.96 -8.21 -2.81
N GLY A 7 17.88 -8.96 -2.58
CA GLY A 7 17.63 -9.68 -1.32
C GLY A 7 16.95 -8.85 -0.25
N GLY A 8 16.27 -7.75 -0.61
CA GLY A 8 15.39 -7.01 0.30
C GLY A 8 14.23 -7.88 0.78
N HIS A 9 13.80 -7.63 2.02
CA HIS A 9 12.73 -8.37 2.68
C HIS A 9 11.48 -7.49 2.80
N ALA A 10 10.33 -8.02 2.39
CA ALA A 10 9.05 -7.37 2.59
C ALA A 10 8.48 -7.77 3.95
N LEU A 11 8.19 -6.79 4.81
CA LEU A 11 7.54 -6.99 6.10
C LEU A 11 6.11 -6.43 6.03
N ASP A 12 5.12 -7.25 6.37
CA ASP A 12 3.75 -6.74 6.49
C ASP A 12 3.60 -5.87 7.74
N VAL A 13 3.02 -4.69 7.56
CA VAL A 13 2.74 -3.74 8.64
C VAL A 13 1.27 -3.34 8.69
N THR A 14 0.38 -4.07 7.99
CA THR A 14 -1.00 -3.67 7.74
C THR A 14 -1.74 -3.29 9.03
N GLU A 15 -1.66 -4.11 10.07
CA GLU A 15 -2.35 -3.87 11.36
C GLU A 15 -1.76 -2.70 12.17
N ARG A 16 -0.58 -2.19 11.78
CA ARG A 16 0.09 -1.06 12.42
C ARG A 16 -0.13 0.24 11.67
N VAL A 17 -0.57 0.20 10.42
CA VAL A 17 -0.75 1.41 9.61
C VAL A 17 -1.79 2.32 10.27
N HIS A 18 -1.40 3.58 10.50
CA HIS A 18 -2.31 4.54 11.10
C HIS A 18 -3.58 4.72 10.23
N PRO A 19 -4.80 4.64 10.80
CA PRO A 19 -6.05 4.57 10.02
C PRO A 19 -6.32 5.81 9.15
N ARG A 20 -5.71 6.96 9.47
CA ARG A 20 -5.81 8.18 8.66
C ARG A 20 -5.31 8.02 7.22
N TYR A 21 -4.39 7.08 6.95
CA TYR A 21 -3.97 6.79 5.57
C TYR A 21 -5.14 6.36 4.68
N GLN A 22 -6.18 5.71 5.21
CA GLN A 22 -7.38 5.38 4.42
C GLN A 22 -8.08 6.64 3.88
N THR A 23 -8.16 7.70 4.69
CA THR A 23 -8.72 8.97 4.23
C THR A 23 -7.90 9.59 3.09
N TYR A 24 -6.57 9.41 3.11
CA TYR A 24 -5.72 9.85 2.01
C TYR A 24 -6.00 9.02 0.76
N MET A 25 -6.11 7.70 0.91
CA MET A 25 -6.38 6.79 -0.20
C MET A 25 -7.72 7.13 -0.87
N ASP A 26 -8.78 7.35 -0.08
CA ASP A 26 -10.10 7.73 -0.60
C ASP A 26 -10.08 9.05 -1.37
N ARG A 27 -9.32 10.04 -0.88
CA ARG A 27 -9.17 11.35 -1.54
C ARG A 27 -8.40 11.23 -2.84
N LEU A 28 -7.31 10.47 -2.84
CA LEU A 28 -6.47 10.25 -4.03
C LEU A 28 -7.22 9.46 -5.10
N ALA A 29 -7.92 8.38 -4.71
CA ALA A 29 -8.75 7.58 -5.61
C ALA A 29 -9.75 8.46 -6.39
N ARG A 30 -10.43 9.37 -5.68
CA ARG A 30 -11.40 10.30 -6.27
C ARG A 30 -10.74 11.41 -7.11
N ALA A 31 -9.65 11.99 -6.61
CA ALA A 31 -9.00 13.12 -7.28
C ALA A 31 -8.28 12.71 -8.58
N LEU A 32 -7.78 11.47 -8.64
CA LEU A 32 -7.01 10.94 -9.77
C LEU A 32 -7.81 9.96 -10.64
N ASP A 33 -9.04 9.64 -10.26
CA ASP A 33 -9.88 8.62 -10.91
C ASP A 33 -9.17 7.27 -11.05
N LEU A 34 -8.53 6.82 -9.97
CA LEU A 34 -7.77 5.57 -9.91
C LEU A 34 -8.48 4.53 -9.05
N ARG A 35 -8.72 3.34 -9.63
CA ARG A 35 -9.28 2.18 -8.92
C ARG A 35 -8.22 1.32 -8.24
N LEU A 36 -6.99 1.32 -8.74
CA LEU A 36 -5.84 0.60 -8.20
C LEU A 36 -4.61 1.50 -8.26
N PHE A 37 -3.97 1.73 -7.13
CA PHE A 37 -2.73 2.50 -7.01
C PHE A 37 -2.03 2.16 -5.69
N SER A 38 -0.78 2.60 -5.53
CA SER A 38 -0.11 2.61 -4.22
C SER A 38 0.39 4.01 -3.88
N LEU A 39 0.60 4.24 -2.59
CA LEU A 39 1.20 5.44 -2.04
C LEU A 39 2.47 5.07 -1.31
N ASP A 40 3.58 5.66 -1.74
CA ASP A 40 4.86 5.46 -1.10
C ASP A 40 5.11 6.61 -0.13
N VAL A 41 5.41 6.26 1.13
CA VAL A 41 5.47 7.21 2.24
C VAL A 41 6.74 6.97 3.06
N MET A 42 7.42 8.05 3.41
CA MET A 42 8.45 8.05 4.44
C MET A 42 7.83 8.47 5.77
N THR A 43 7.96 7.62 6.79
CA THR A 43 7.45 7.86 8.15
C THR A 43 8.41 7.24 9.17
N PRO A 44 8.56 7.80 10.38
CA PRO A 44 9.37 7.18 11.42
C PRO A 44 8.77 5.86 11.94
N ALA A 45 7.44 5.68 11.84
CA ALA A 45 6.76 4.43 12.19
C ALA A 45 5.42 4.30 11.41
N PRO A 46 4.95 3.08 11.11
CA PRO A 46 3.65 2.86 10.45
C PRO A 46 2.46 3.46 11.20
N GLU A 47 2.50 3.42 12.54
CA GLU A 47 1.45 3.90 13.43
C GLU A 47 1.51 5.41 13.73
N ALA A 48 2.54 6.12 13.25
CA ALA A 48 2.67 7.56 13.49
C ALA A 48 1.60 8.37 12.74
N ASP A 49 1.15 9.48 13.34
CA ASP A 49 0.16 10.36 12.69
C ASP A 49 0.73 10.93 11.38
N PRO A 50 0.10 10.62 10.22
CA PRO A 50 0.64 11.03 8.94
C PRO A 50 0.59 12.55 8.70
N ASP A 51 -0.31 13.29 9.35
CA ASP A 51 -0.39 14.74 9.20
C ASP A 51 0.84 15.45 9.83
N GLN A 52 1.52 14.78 10.76
CA GLN A 52 2.63 15.35 11.53
C GLN A 52 3.98 14.74 11.13
N ALA A 53 4.01 13.42 10.92
CA ALA A 53 5.26 12.66 10.89
C ALA A 53 5.58 12.03 9.52
N ALA A 54 4.64 12.06 8.57
CA ALA A 54 4.85 11.42 7.28
C ALA A 54 5.18 12.40 6.15
N ARG A 55 5.85 11.91 5.12
CA ARG A 55 6.06 12.59 3.84
C ARG A 55 5.68 11.65 2.71
N VAL A 56 4.76 12.09 1.86
CA VAL A 56 4.42 11.38 0.61
C VAL A 56 5.59 11.52 -0.35
N LEU A 57 6.02 10.40 -0.92
CA LEU A 57 7.12 10.35 -1.89
C LEU A 57 6.59 10.19 -3.31
N GLU A 58 5.68 9.25 -3.52
CA GLU A 58 5.21 8.87 -4.85
C GLU A 58 3.79 8.30 -4.79
N ILE A 59 3.04 8.48 -5.88
CA ILE A 59 1.79 7.77 -6.15
C ILE A 59 2.02 6.94 -7.41
N ASN A 60 1.91 5.62 -7.29
CA ASN A 60 2.11 4.69 -8.38
C ASN A 60 0.76 4.22 -8.92
N ALA A 61 0.38 4.68 -10.12
CA ALA A 61 -0.84 4.25 -10.81
C ALA A 61 -0.76 2.79 -11.34
N GLN A 62 0.46 2.22 -11.41
CA GLN A 62 0.72 0.81 -11.68
C GLN A 62 1.54 0.22 -10.53
N PRO A 63 0.89 -0.12 -9.40
CA PRO A 63 1.61 -0.49 -8.19
C PRO A 63 2.28 -1.85 -8.32
N ALA A 64 3.49 -1.97 -7.82
CA ALA A 64 4.17 -3.25 -7.68
C ALA A 64 3.66 -3.97 -6.42
N TRP A 65 2.62 -4.79 -6.55
CA TRP A 65 1.94 -5.42 -5.39
C TRP A 65 2.40 -6.85 -5.08
N LEU A 66 3.22 -7.48 -5.94
CA LEU A 66 3.59 -8.89 -5.79
C LEU A 66 4.24 -9.21 -4.43
N HIS A 67 4.99 -8.27 -3.87
CA HIS A 67 5.67 -8.46 -2.59
C HIS A 67 4.72 -8.66 -1.39
N HIS A 68 3.45 -8.29 -1.51
CA HIS A 68 2.43 -8.57 -0.50
C HIS A 68 2.02 -10.05 -0.46
N THR A 69 2.30 -10.85 -1.49
CA THR A 69 1.95 -12.29 -1.52
C THR A 69 2.99 -13.16 -0.81
N PHE A 70 4.16 -12.60 -0.49
CA PHE A 70 5.26 -13.32 0.16
C PHE A 70 5.92 -12.52 1.29
N SER A 71 5.26 -11.48 1.80
CA SER A 71 5.73 -10.71 2.96
C SER A 71 5.85 -11.56 4.22
N GLU A 72 6.81 -11.20 5.07
CA GLU A 72 6.94 -11.72 6.42
C GLU A 72 5.79 -11.21 7.31
N GLY A 73 5.34 -12.05 8.24
CA GLY A 73 4.17 -11.78 9.09
C GLY A 73 2.89 -12.29 8.45
N ARG A 74 2.25 -11.46 7.63
CA ARG A 74 1.00 -11.79 6.91
C ARG A 74 1.19 -11.65 5.40
N GLN A 75 0.62 -12.58 4.65
CA GLN A 75 0.51 -12.51 3.19
C GLN A 75 -0.90 -12.08 2.80
N HIS A 76 -1.02 -11.36 1.70
CA HIS A 76 -2.29 -10.88 1.15
C HIS A 76 -2.50 -11.41 -0.27
N ASP A 77 -3.69 -11.94 -0.54
CA ASP A 77 -4.10 -12.35 -1.88
C ASP A 77 -4.59 -11.13 -2.68
N ILE A 78 -3.64 -10.24 -3.00
CA ILE A 78 -3.90 -9.07 -3.84
C ILE A 78 -4.47 -9.45 -5.22
N PRO A 79 -4.00 -10.51 -5.91
CA PRO A 79 -4.62 -10.97 -7.15
C PRO A 79 -6.12 -11.22 -7.02
N ALA A 80 -6.56 -11.94 -5.98
CA ALA A 80 -7.98 -12.19 -5.77
C ALA A 80 -8.79 -10.91 -5.55
N LEU A 81 -8.23 -9.93 -4.83
CA LEU A 81 -8.89 -8.62 -4.62
C LEU A 81 -9.05 -7.85 -5.93
N ILE A 82 -7.99 -7.81 -6.75
CA ILE A 82 -8.03 -7.14 -8.07
C ILE A 82 -9.05 -7.82 -8.98
N LEU A 83 -9.03 -9.16 -9.06
CA LEU A 83 -9.97 -9.90 -9.91
C LEU A 83 -11.41 -9.71 -9.44
N ARG A 84 -11.65 -9.70 -8.11
CA ARG A 84 -12.98 -9.43 -7.56
C ARG A 84 -13.48 -8.04 -7.95
N ASP A 85 -12.64 -7.00 -7.82
CA ASP A 85 -13.00 -5.63 -8.21
C ASP A 85 -13.22 -5.47 -9.72
N PHE A 86 -12.40 -6.14 -10.53
CA PHE A 86 -12.47 -6.08 -11.98
C PHE A 86 -13.72 -6.78 -12.53
N PHE A 87 -13.99 -8.01 -12.06
CA PHE A 87 -15.14 -8.80 -12.50
C PHE A 87 -16.43 -8.53 -11.72
N GLN A 88 -16.39 -7.65 -10.71
CA GLN A 88 -17.53 -7.36 -9.83
C GLN A 88 -18.10 -8.62 -9.16
N MET A 89 -17.20 -9.53 -8.79
CA MET A 89 -17.59 -10.77 -8.10
C MET A 89 -17.98 -10.47 -6.64
N PRO A 90 -18.89 -11.26 -6.04
CA PRO A 90 -19.23 -11.13 -4.61
C PRO A 90 -18.05 -11.39 -3.68
#